data_AF-A0A420MGF4-F1
#
_entry.id   AF-A0A420MGF4-F1
#
_cell.length_a   1.000
_cell.length_b   1.000
_cell.length_c   1.000
_cell.angle_alpha   90.00
_cell.angle_beta   90.00
_cell.angle_gamma   90.00
#
_symmetry.space_group_name_H-M   'P 1'
#
loop_
_entity.id
_entity.type
_entity.pdbx_description
1 polymer ?
#
loop_
_entity_poly.entity_id
_entity_poly.type
_entity_poly.pdbx_seq_one_letter_code
_entity_poly.pdbx_strand_id
1 'polypeptide(L)'
;MVESGGRSLVLRHLIAAGAECKSTKKLFQQTISQGPADVPVATGDPDELYDGFLSILKADNLDAANAAQIAAFPHTNYVHAPIVDSDTSFGPVIKSLQEGNFDKSVKVMAAHNIFEGGFFFDPNEKIDGDFDK
;
A
#
# COMPACT_ATOMS: atom_id res chain seq x y z
N MET A 1 3.16 4.26 16.15
CA MET A 1 3.28 5.52 15.39
C MET A 1 3.72 5.13 13.99
N VAL A 2 3.04 5.60 12.95
CA VAL A 2 3.39 5.32 11.55
C VAL A 2 3.09 6.52 10.67
N GLU A 3 3.76 6.59 9.51
CA GLU A 3 3.64 7.64 8.51
C GLU A 3 3.55 7.02 7.10
N SER A 4 2.85 7.67 6.17
CA SER A 4 2.82 7.34 4.74
C SER A 4 2.50 5.85 4.50
N GLY A 5 3.34 5.09 3.79
CA GLY A 5 3.14 3.65 3.57
C GLY A 5 2.96 2.84 4.87
N GLY A 6 3.55 3.31 5.98
CA GLY A 6 3.34 2.70 7.31
C GLY A 6 1.89 2.79 7.80
N ARG A 7 1.11 3.78 7.35
CA ARG A 7 -0.33 3.85 7.63
C ARG A 7 -1.10 2.71 6.96
N SER A 8 -0.81 2.39 5.70
CA SER A 8 -1.43 1.25 5.01
C SER A 8 -1.14 -0.06 5.77
N LEU A 9 0.08 -0.23 6.27
CA LEU A 9 0.46 -1.40 7.08
C LEU A 9 -0.32 -1.48 8.40
N VAL A 10 -0.51 -0.37 9.12
CA VAL A 10 -1.33 -0.37 10.35
C VAL A 10 -2.78 -0.74 10.05
N LEU A 11 -3.36 -0.24 8.95
CA LEU A 11 -4.72 -0.63 8.56
C LEU A 11 -4.80 -2.13 8.25
N ARG A 12 -3.78 -2.69 7.57
CA ARG A 12 -3.67 -4.14 7.31
C ARG A 12 -3.56 -4.95 8.61
N HIS A 13 -2.82 -4.47 9.60
CA HIS A 13 -2.80 -5.10 10.93
C HIS A 13 -4.17 -5.07 11.62
N LEU A 14 -4.92 -3.97 11.50
CA LEU A 14 -6.26 -3.85 12.10
C LEU A 14 -7.26 -4.82 11.46
N ILE A 15 -7.26 -4.96 10.13
CA ILE A 15 -8.17 -5.88 9.43
C ILE A 15 -7.76 -7.34 9.67
N ALA A 16 -6.46 -7.64 9.71
CA ALA A 16 -5.97 -8.98 10.04
C ALA A 16 -6.36 -9.40 11.45
N ALA A 17 -6.40 -8.45 12.39
CA ALA A 17 -6.83 -8.70 13.75
C ALA A 17 -8.35 -8.79 13.93
N GLY A 18 -9.12 -8.22 13.00
CA GLY A 18 -10.58 -8.39 12.94
C GLY A 18 -11.03 -9.65 12.21
N ALA A 19 -10.15 -10.28 11.42
CA ALA A 19 -10.46 -11.49 10.70
C ALA A 19 -10.58 -12.69 11.67
N GLU A 20 -11.67 -13.45 11.55
CA GLU A 20 -11.95 -14.62 12.40
C GLU A 20 -10.88 -15.72 12.33
N CYS A 21 -10.03 -15.68 11.30
CA CYS A 21 -9.09 -16.75 10.97
C CYS A 21 -7.87 -16.84 11.91
N LYS A 22 -7.56 -15.79 12.69
CA LYS A 22 -6.45 -15.83 13.66
C LYS A 22 -6.80 -15.09 14.95
N SER A 23 -6.59 -15.73 16.09
CA SER A 23 -6.56 -15.07 17.40
C SER A 23 -5.33 -14.16 17.48
N THR A 24 -5.41 -12.99 16.86
CA THR A 24 -4.41 -11.95 17.06
C THR A 24 -4.63 -11.42 18.47
N LYS A 25 -3.84 -11.92 19.43
CA LYS A 25 -3.66 -11.21 20.70
C LYS A 25 -3.44 -9.73 20.39
N LYS A 26 -4.12 -8.84 21.11
CA LYS A 26 -4.02 -7.38 20.90
C LYS A 26 -2.56 -6.93 20.87
N LEU A 27 -2.01 -6.76 19.67
CA LEU A 27 -0.60 -6.41 19.46
C LEU A 27 -0.33 -4.98 19.94
N PHE A 28 -1.35 -4.13 19.86
CA PHE A 28 -1.33 -2.75 20.32
C PHE A 28 -2.74 -2.33 20.74
N GLN A 29 -2.81 -1.28 21.57
CA GLN A 29 -4.08 -0.72 22.08
C GLN A 29 -4.40 0.63 21.44
N GLN A 30 -3.40 1.27 20.82
CA GLN A 30 -3.51 2.59 20.23
C GLN A 30 -2.64 2.67 18.98
N THR A 31 -3.05 3.50 18.02
CA THR A 31 -2.22 3.85 16.88
C THR A 31 -2.37 5.32 16.53
N ILE A 32 -1.25 5.93 16.13
CA ILE A 32 -1.18 7.27 15.57
C ILE A 32 -0.71 7.10 14.13
N SER A 33 -1.49 7.63 13.22
CA SER A 33 -1.44 7.34 11.80
C SER A 33 -1.40 8.65 11.01
N GLN A 34 -0.27 8.92 10.35
CA GLN A 34 -0.02 10.18 9.64
C GLN A 34 0.11 9.92 8.13
N GLY A 35 -0.48 10.76 7.29
CA GLY A 35 -0.34 10.69 5.83
C GLY A 35 -1.25 9.67 5.14
N PRO A 36 -1.08 9.38 3.85
CA PRO A 36 -2.04 8.64 3.03
C PRO A 36 -2.39 7.25 3.57
N ALA A 37 -3.66 6.86 3.43
CA ALA A 37 -4.26 5.71 4.14
C ALA A 37 -3.84 4.37 3.57
N ASP A 38 -3.92 4.31 2.26
CA ASP A 38 -3.90 3.09 1.50
C ASP A 38 -3.37 3.44 0.11
N VAL A 39 -2.49 2.62 -0.40
CA VAL A 39 -2.09 2.67 -1.80
C VAL A 39 -3.06 1.72 -2.50
N PRO A 40 -3.98 2.21 -3.35
CA PRO A 40 -4.99 1.37 -3.97
C PRO A 40 -4.34 0.44 -4.99
N VAL A 41 -3.84 -0.71 -4.50
CA VAL A 41 -3.23 -1.80 -5.26
C VAL A 41 -1.97 -1.33 -6.02
N ALA A 42 -0.98 -2.22 -6.23
CA ALA A 42 0.04 -1.92 -7.23
C ALA A 42 -0.72 -1.67 -8.55
N THR A 43 -0.41 -0.62 -9.28
CA THR A 43 -1.18 -0.23 -10.47
C THR A 43 -1.03 -1.19 -11.66
N GLY A 44 -0.35 -2.31 -11.46
CA GLY A 44 -0.24 -3.42 -12.42
C GLY A 44 -0.75 -4.74 -11.83
N ASP A 45 -1.09 -5.66 -12.72
CA ASP A 45 -1.35 -7.06 -12.37
C ASP A 45 -0.09 -7.66 -11.70
N PRO A 46 -0.19 -8.22 -10.48
CA PRO A 46 0.94 -8.85 -9.80
C PRO A 46 1.65 -9.90 -10.65
N ASP A 47 0.92 -10.65 -11.47
CA ASP A 47 1.51 -11.69 -12.32
C ASP A 47 2.34 -11.06 -13.45
N GLU A 48 1.85 -9.99 -14.09
CA GLU A 48 2.60 -9.25 -15.11
C GLU A 48 3.86 -8.58 -14.53
N LEU A 49 3.75 -7.99 -13.34
CA LEU A 49 4.89 -7.39 -12.63
C LEU A 49 5.93 -8.45 -12.26
N TYR A 50 5.48 -9.63 -11.86
CA TYR A 50 6.37 -10.75 -11.54
C TYR A 50 7.06 -11.32 -12.77
N ASP A 51 6.34 -11.51 -13.88
CA ASP A 51 6.92 -11.95 -15.15
C ASP A 51 7.94 -10.95 -15.69
N GLY A 52 7.65 -9.65 -15.56
CA GLY A 52 8.59 -8.57 -15.86
C GLY A 52 9.86 -8.68 -15.02
N PHE A 53 9.73 -8.87 -13.71
CA PHE A 53 10.87 -9.10 -12.81
C PHE A 53 11.69 -10.33 -13.21
N LEU A 54 11.03 -11.46 -13.50
CA LEU A 54 11.70 -12.69 -13.93
C LEU A 54 12.47 -12.53 -15.24
N SER A 55 11.99 -11.68 -16.15
CA SER A 55 12.69 -11.39 -17.40
C SER A 55 14.03 -10.67 -17.16
N ILE A 56 14.06 -9.74 -16.19
CA ILE A 56 15.26 -9.00 -15.78
C ILE A 56 16.20 -9.92 -14.99
N LEU A 57 15.65 -10.69 -14.05
CA LEU A 57 16.43 -11.61 -13.21
C LEU A 57 17.17 -12.69 -14.02
N LYS A 58 16.65 -13.10 -15.17
CA LYS A 58 17.37 -14.03 -16.05
C LYS A 58 18.67 -13.43 -16.61
N ALA A 59 18.79 -12.10 -16.62
CA ALA A 59 19.95 -11.37 -17.11
C ALA A 59 20.90 -10.91 -16.00
N ASP A 60 20.48 -10.92 -14.73
CA ASP A 60 21.20 -10.31 -13.60
C ASP A 60 21.01 -11.09 -12.27
N ASN A 61 21.62 -10.64 -11.18
CA ASN A 61 21.34 -11.17 -9.83
C ASN A 61 20.11 -10.50 -9.21
N LEU A 62 19.64 -11.04 -8.07
CA LEU A 62 18.40 -10.60 -7.41
C LEU A 62 18.40 -9.10 -7.06
N ASP A 63 19.49 -8.60 -6.49
CA ASP A 63 19.58 -7.20 -6.05
C ASP A 63 19.60 -6.24 -7.24
N ALA A 64 20.35 -6.60 -8.29
CA ALA A 64 20.43 -5.84 -9.53
C ALA A 64 19.07 -5.82 -10.27
N ALA A 65 18.37 -6.96 -10.33
CA ALA A 65 17.06 -7.06 -10.95
C ALA A 65 16.01 -6.20 -10.22
N ASN A 66 16.05 -6.20 -8.88
CA ASN A 66 15.15 -5.37 -8.07
C ASN A 66 15.40 -3.87 -8.33
N ALA A 67 16.68 -3.45 -8.32
CA ALA A 67 17.03 -2.06 -8.61
C ALA A 67 16.61 -1.63 -10.03
N ALA A 68 16.81 -2.50 -11.02
CA ALA A 68 16.43 -2.24 -12.40
C ALA A 68 14.90 -2.14 -12.58
N GLN A 69 14.12 -3.00 -11.93
CA GLN A 69 12.65 -2.95 -12.00
C GLN A 69 12.13 -1.65 -11.37
N ILE A 70 12.64 -1.25 -10.21
CA ILE A 70 12.27 0.00 -9.53
C ILE A 70 12.62 1.20 -10.41
N ALA A 71 13.81 1.19 -11.04
CA ALA A 71 14.26 2.28 -11.90
C ALA A 71 13.45 2.43 -13.20
N ALA A 72 12.84 1.35 -13.69
CA ALA A 72 12.04 1.36 -14.92
C ALA A 72 10.58 1.76 -14.69
N PHE A 73 10.10 1.77 -13.45
CA PHE A 73 8.69 2.05 -13.13
C PHE A 73 8.42 3.57 -13.07
N PRO A 74 7.21 4.04 -13.43
CA PRO A 74 6.85 5.45 -13.32
C PRO A 74 7.06 6.01 -11.90
N HIS A 75 7.75 7.15 -11.79
CA HIS A 75 8.03 7.79 -10.50
C HIS A 75 6.79 8.28 -9.74
N THR A 76 5.65 8.37 -10.42
CA THR A 76 4.36 8.73 -9.85
C THR A 76 3.67 7.56 -9.15
N ASN A 77 4.29 6.36 -9.15
CA ASN A 77 3.63 5.14 -8.72
C ASN A 77 4.57 4.15 -8.04
N TYR A 78 3.98 3.11 -7.44
CA TYR A 78 4.70 2.08 -6.69
C TYR A 78 4.64 0.74 -7.42
N VAL A 79 5.81 0.21 -7.76
CA VAL A 79 5.95 -1.14 -8.36
C VAL A 79 5.75 -2.26 -7.34
N HIS A 80 6.01 -1.98 -6.06
CA HIS A 80 5.80 -2.91 -4.96
C HIS A 80 4.79 -2.31 -3.98
N ALA A 81 3.70 -3.03 -3.77
CA ALA A 81 2.70 -2.72 -2.76
C ALA A 81 2.23 -4.03 -2.11
N PRO A 82 1.70 -3.97 -0.87
CA PRO A 82 1.22 -5.19 -0.24
C PRO A 82 -0.01 -5.73 -0.99
N ILE A 83 0.00 -7.02 -1.30
CA ILE A 83 -1.10 -7.73 -1.99
C ILE A 83 -2.03 -8.40 -0.98
N VAL A 84 -3.22 -8.80 -1.44
CA VAL A 84 -4.11 -9.66 -0.65
C VAL A 84 -3.52 -11.07 -0.62
N ASP A 85 -3.45 -11.66 0.57
CA ASP A 85 -3.01 -13.03 0.77
C ASP A 85 -3.98 -13.76 1.73
N SER A 86 -3.73 -15.04 1.97
CA SER A 86 -4.56 -15.86 2.86
C SER A 86 -4.14 -15.80 4.34
N ASP A 87 -3.13 -15.01 4.72
CA ASP A 87 -2.43 -15.18 6.01
C ASP A 87 -2.23 -13.88 6.83
N THR A 88 -1.89 -12.79 6.15
CA THR A 88 -1.49 -11.50 6.74
C THR A 88 -2.27 -10.30 6.19
N SER A 89 -2.91 -10.43 5.02
CA SER A 89 -3.66 -9.36 4.38
C SER A 89 -4.99 -9.87 3.79
N PHE A 90 -6.04 -9.81 4.61
CA PHE A 90 -7.36 -10.34 4.27
C PHE A 90 -8.22 -9.32 3.53
N GLY A 91 -8.18 -9.38 2.20
CA GLY A 91 -9.02 -8.58 1.32
C GLY A 91 -8.66 -7.08 1.25
N PRO A 92 -9.42 -6.29 0.46
CA PRO A 92 -9.17 -4.86 0.30
C PRO A 92 -9.39 -4.10 1.62
N VAL A 93 -8.42 -3.28 2.04
CA VAL A 93 -8.47 -2.52 3.29
C VAL A 93 -9.74 -1.69 3.41
N ILE A 94 -10.08 -0.91 2.39
CA ILE A 94 -11.27 -0.05 2.39
C ILE A 94 -12.56 -0.85 2.60
N LYS A 95 -12.69 -1.99 1.93
CA LYS A 95 -13.86 -2.86 2.06
C LYS A 95 -13.98 -3.41 3.48
N SER A 96 -12.89 -3.93 4.04
CA SER A 96 -12.87 -4.45 5.42
C SER A 96 -13.20 -3.37 6.46
N LEU A 97 -12.74 -2.13 6.25
CA LEU A 97 -13.12 -1.00 7.11
C LEU A 97 -14.61 -0.65 7.01
N GLN A 98 -15.18 -0.63 5.80
CA GLN A 98 -16.60 -0.36 5.56
C GLN A 98 -17.52 -1.43 6.16
N GLU A 99 -17.12 -2.70 6.07
CA GLU A 99 -17.85 -3.83 6.65
C GLU A 99 -17.67 -3.95 8.17
N GLY A 100 -16.74 -3.18 8.76
CA GLY A 100 -16.43 -3.26 10.17
C GLY A 100 -15.61 -4.49 10.57
N ASN A 101 -14.94 -5.11 9.60
CA ASN A 101 -14.07 -6.28 9.75
C ASN A 101 -12.64 -5.84 10.12
N PHE A 102 -12.49 -5.24 11.30
CA PHE A 102 -11.22 -4.81 11.86
C PHE A 102 -11.26 -4.79 13.39
N ASP A 103 -10.09 -4.74 14.06
CA ASP A 103 -10.02 -4.61 15.52
C ASP A 103 -10.51 -3.22 15.98
N LYS A 104 -11.78 -3.17 16.41
CA LYS A 104 -12.45 -1.97 16.93
C LYS A 104 -11.98 -1.57 18.34
N SER A 105 -11.17 -2.39 18.99
CA SER A 105 -10.71 -2.11 20.35
C SER A 105 -9.49 -1.18 20.39
N VAL A 106 -8.86 -0.92 19.24
CA VAL A 106 -7.73 0.00 19.13
C VAL A 106 -8.21 1.44 19.05
N LYS A 107 -7.64 2.32 19.88
CA LYS A 107 -7.86 3.77 19.78
C LYS A 107 -7.02 4.35 18.64
N VAL A 108 -7.65 5.08 17.73
CA VAL A 108 -6.99 5.61 16.53
C VAL A 108 -6.94 7.14 16.59
N MET A 109 -5.75 7.69 16.34
CA MET A 109 -5.56 9.08 15.94
C MET A 109 -5.05 9.09 14.50
N ALA A 110 -5.71 9.82 13.62
CA ALA A 110 -5.32 9.94 12.22
C ALA A 110 -5.22 11.41 11.80
N ALA A 111 -4.21 11.74 10.98
CA ALA A 111 -4.06 13.06 10.37
C ALA A 111 -3.41 12.97 8.99
N HIS A 112 -3.63 14.00 8.16
CA HIS A 112 -3.08 14.16 6.80
C HIS A 112 -2.51 15.56 6.65
N ASN A 113 -1.47 15.70 5.84
CA ASN A 113 -1.03 17.01 5.37
C ASN A 113 -2.05 17.60 4.39
N ILE A 114 -2.08 18.93 4.31
CA ILE A 114 -2.98 19.66 3.41
C ILE A 114 -2.69 19.38 1.92
N PHE A 115 -1.48 18.90 1.59
CA PHE A 115 -1.03 18.67 0.22
C PHE A 115 -0.21 17.37 0.08
N GLU A 116 -0.78 16.23 0.48
CA GLU A 116 -0.14 14.91 0.30
C GLU A 116 0.13 14.57 -1.17
N GLY A 117 -0.81 14.92 -2.07
CA GLY A 117 -0.73 14.62 -3.51
C GLY A 117 0.38 15.37 -4.25
N GLY A 118 0.98 16.39 -3.62
CA GLY A 118 2.04 17.21 -4.22
C GLY A 118 3.32 16.48 -4.59
N PHE A 119 3.53 15.27 -4.07
CA PHE A 119 4.69 14.45 -4.41
C PHE A 119 4.38 13.37 -5.45
N PHE A 120 3.12 13.21 -5.85
CA PHE A 120 2.64 12.07 -6.64
C PHE A 120 1.99 12.48 -7.97
N PHE A 121 2.00 13.77 -8.31
CA PHE A 121 1.56 14.24 -9.62
C PHE A 121 2.73 14.25 -10.62
N ASP A 122 2.44 14.02 -11.90
CA ASP A 122 3.44 14.19 -12.94
C ASP A 122 3.72 15.70 -13.10
N PRO A 123 4.96 16.17 -12.88
CA PRO A 123 5.30 17.60 -12.96
C PRO A 123 5.12 18.21 -14.36
N ASN A 124 4.86 17.38 -15.38
CA ASN A 124 4.53 17.84 -16.72
C ASN A 124 3.05 18.22 -16.87
N GLU A 125 2.16 17.73 -16.01
CA GLU A 125 0.74 18.06 -16.01
C GLU A 125 0.53 19.39 -15.26
N LYS A 126 0.04 20.40 -15.97
CA LYS A 126 0.04 21.80 -15.49
C LYS A 126 -1.30 22.49 -15.56
N ILE A 127 -2.26 21.93 -16.29
CA ILE A 127 -3.61 22.47 -16.45
C ILE A 127 -4.66 21.39 -16.20
N ASP A 128 -5.89 21.78 -15.86
CA ASP A 128 -6.96 20.81 -15.54
C ASP A 128 -7.18 19.78 -16.67
N GLY A 129 -7.11 20.22 -17.93
CA GLY A 129 -7.28 19.35 -19.10
C GLY A 129 -6.16 18.32 -19.33
N ASP A 130 -5.08 18.38 -18.55
CA ASP A 130 -4.03 17.36 -18.54
C ASP A 130 -4.41 16.15 -17.67
N PHE A 131 -5.26 16.34 -16.65
CA PHE A 131 -5.69 15.28 -15.72
C PHE A 131 -6.84 14.41 -16.25
N ASP A 132 -7.47 14.80 -17.36
CA ASP A 132 -8.67 14.16 -17.93
C ASP A 132 -8.37 13.09 -19.01
N LYS A 133 -7.10 12.69 -19.19
CA LYS A 133 -6.67 11.74 -20.24
C LYS A 133 -6.55 10.29 -19.76
#